data_AF-A0AAD8KLR2-F1
#
_entry.id   AF-A0AAD8KLR2-F1
#
_cell.length_a   1.000
_cell.length_b   1.000
_cell.length_c   1.000
_cell.angle_alpha   90.00
_cell.angle_beta   90.00
_cell.angle_gamma   90.00
#
_symmetry.space_group_name_H-M   'P 1'
#
loop_
_entity.id
_entity.type
_entity.pdbx_description
1 polymer ?
#
loop_
_entity_poly.entity_id
_entity_poly.type
_entity_poly.pdbx_seq_one_letter_code
_entity_poly.pdbx_strand_id
1 'polypeptide(L)'
;MSTYLIITKVQKDAIFVFTCEINAHFSSSSSPSYFFFPLMADDKSTTLCQPLSLTNVQNLLDSVDCFLFDCDGVIWKGDTLIDGVPQTLEMLRSKGKKLVFVTNNSSKSRKQYAHKFQSLGIPVTEEEMFSSSFAATMYLKVNEFPPEKKVYVIGGEGIIEELKLAGFIGLGGPEDGKKTVQLKANTLFEHDKSVGAVVVGIDPYINYYKLQYGTLCIRENPGCIFIATNRDATGNMTDLQEWPGAGCMVRCCNLRVNGERAYCSRKTFHLFNGLFAETIQYSYN
;
A
#
# COMPACT_ATOMS: atom_id res chain seq x y z
N MET A 1 -23.64 3.51 2.29
CA MET A 1 -22.65 4.44 1.70
C MET A 1 -22.61 4.20 0.20
N SER A 2 -22.39 5.23 -0.60
CA SER A 2 -22.12 5.08 -2.03
C SER A 2 -20.61 5.12 -2.25
N THR A 3 -20.07 4.11 -2.94
CA THR A 3 -18.66 4.11 -3.36
C THR A 3 -18.54 4.90 -4.66
N TYR A 4 -17.66 5.88 -4.70
CA TYR A 4 -17.39 6.69 -5.88
C TYR A 4 -16.02 6.37 -6.44
N LEU A 5 -15.91 6.34 -7.77
CA LEU A 5 -14.62 6.32 -8.45
C LEU A 5 -14.12 7.77 -8.56
N ILE A 6 -12.95 8.02 -7.98
CA ILE A 6 -12.29 9.31 -7.99
C ILE A 6 -11.10 9.24 -8.94
N ILE A 7 -11.00 10.22 -9.83
CA ILE A 7 -9.86 10.42 -10.71
C ILE A 7 -9.21 11.73 -10.31
N THR A 8 -7.98 11.69 -9.83
CA THR A 8 -7.24 12.89 -9.45
C THR A 8 -6.00 13.04 -10.30
N LYS A 9 -5.71 14.25 -10.76
CA LYS A 9 -4.43 14.51 -11.44
C LYS A 9 -3.32 14.56 -10.38
N VAL A 10 -2.23 13.84 -10.63
CA VAL A 10 -1.15 13.65 -9.65
C VAL A 10 0.15 14.31 -10.07
N GLN A 11 0.38 14.38 -11.38
CA GLN A 11 1.44 15.15 -12.00
C GLN A 11 0.91 15.79 -13.27
N LYS A 12 1.72 16.63 -13.93
CA LYS A 12 1.34 17.28 -15.19
C LYS A 12 0.81 16.30 -16.23
N ASP A 13 1.40 15.10 -16.31
CA ASP A 13 1.09 14.11 -17.34
C ASP A 13 0.57 12.78 -16.76
N ALA A 14 0.12 12.77 -15.50
CA ALA A 14 -0.35 11.55 -14.83
C ALA A 14 -1.60 11.79 -13.96
N ILE A 15 -2.51 10.80 -13.96
CA ILE A 15 -3.67 10.75 -13.06
C ILE A 15 -3.70 9.46 -12.23
N PHE A 16 -4.34 9.51 -11.07
CA PHE A 16 -4.60 8.37 -10.19
C PHE A 16 -6.10 8.14 -10.04
N VAL A 17 -6.49 6.89 -10.23
CA VAL A 17 -7.87 6.41 -10.19
C VAL A 17 -8.04 5.52 -8.97
N PHE A 18 -8.87 5.93 -8.01
CA PHE A 18 -9.09 5.20 -6.76
C PHE A 18 -10.56 5.26 -6.34
N THR A 19 -10.98 4.35 -5.46
CA THR A 19 -12.31 4.44 -4.86
C THR A 19 -12.29 5.18 -3.54
N CYS A 20 -13.38 5.91 -3.27
CA CYS A 20 -13.61 6.53 -1.98
C CYS A 20 -15.08 6.40 -1.59
N GLU A 21 -15.33 6.02 -0.34
CA GLU A 21 -16.63 6.13 0.26
C GLU A 21 -16.81 7.55 0.80
N ILE A 22 -17.79 8.28 0.27
CA ILE A 22 -18.11 9.63 0.74
C ILE A 22 -19.47 9.55 1.42
N ASN A 23 -19.54 9.95 2.69
CA ASN A 23 -20.79 10.27 3.38
C ASN A 23 -21.31 11.64 2.90
N ALA A 24 -21.69 11.73 1.63
CA ALA A 24 -22.33 12.92 1.09
C ALA A 24 -23.74 12.56 0.61
N HIS A 25 -24.75 13.21 1.18
CA HIS A 25 -26.11 13.24 0.64
C HIS A 25 -26.12 14.10 -0.63
N PHE A 26 -25.66 13.54 -1.75
CA PHE A 26 -25.94 14.15 -3.06
C PHE A 26 -27.40 13.89 -3.41
N SER A 27 -28.21 14.94 -3.39
CA SER A 27 -29.64 14.85 -3.69
C SER A 27 -29.89 14.62 -5.18
N SER A 28 -30.74 13.63 -5.45
CA SER A 28 -31.54 13.40 -6.66
C SER A 28 -30.91 12.68 -7.87
N SER A 29 -31.62 11.59 -8.22
CA SER A 29 -31.87 10.99 -9.54
C SER A 29 -30.96 11.37 -10.71
N SER A 30 -30.27 10.35 -11.24
CA SER A 30 -29.59 10.32 -12.54
C SER A 30 -28.51 11.39 -12.76
N SER A 31 -27.32 11.20 -12.17
CA SER A 31 -26.07 11.91 -12.49
C SER A 31 -24.85 11.11 -11.97
N PRO A 32 -23.65 11.23 -12.56
CA PRO A 32 -22.74 10.08 -12.74
C PRO A 32 -21.91 9.72 -11.50
N SER A 33 -21.58 8.43 -11.38
CA SER A 33 -20.82 7.81 -10.29
C SER A 33 -19.30 8.09 -10.29
N TYR A 34 -18.84 9.08 -11.07
CA TYR A 34 -17.44 9.29 -11.42
C TYR A 34 -17.04 10.75 -11.26
N PHE A 35 -16.08 11.04 -10.39
CA PHE A 35 -15.66 12.40 -10.05
C PHE A 35 -14.19 12.65 -10.44
N PHE A 36 -13.92 13.75 -11.14
CA PHE A 36 -12.58 14.19 -11.54
C PHE A 36 -12.11 15.41 -10.72
N PHE A 37 -10.88 15.33 -10.20
CA PHE A 37 -10.17 16.39 -9.50
C PHE A 37 -8.96 16.82 -10.33
N PRO A 38 -8.99 18.02 -10.93
CA PRO A 38 -7.82 18.60 -11.58
C PRO A 38 -6.73 18.92 -10.56
N LEU A 39 -5.46 18.90 -10.98
CA LEU A 39 -4.30 19.22 -10.13
C LEU A 39 -4.43 20.68 -9.65
N MET A 40 -4.09 20.93 -8.38
CA MET A 40 -3.97 22.28 -7.84
C MET A 40 -3.00 23.07 -8.71
N ALA A 41 -3.50 24.05 -9.47
CA ALA A 41 -2.65 25.16 -9.85
C ALA A 41 -2.34 25.94 -8.56
N ASP A 42 -1.12 26.43 -8.41
CA ASP A 42 -0.62 27.25 -7.28
C ASP A 42 -1.34 28.60 -7.10
N ASP A 43 -2.62 28.69 -7.47
CA ASP A 43 -3.39 29.91 -7.40
C ASP A 43 -4.74 29.66 -6.73
N LYS A 44 -5.13 30.61 -5.88
CA LYS A 44 -6.27 30.56 -4.96
C LYS A 44 -7.63 30.52 -5.68
N SER A 45 -7.89 29.44 -6.40
CA SER A 45 -9.13 29.17 -7.10
C SER A 45 -9.61 27.78 -6.71
N THR A 46 -10.75 27.72 -6.02
CA THR A 46 -11.44 26.47 -5.68
C THR A 46 -11.82 25.72 -6.96
N THR A 47 -10.99 24.77 -7.41
CA THR A 47 -11.32 23.88 -8.52
C THR A 47 -12.42 22.92 -8.05
N LEU A 48 -13.65 23.19 -8.50
CA LEU A 48 -14.81 22.37 -8.18
C LEU A 48 -14.64 20.97 -8.81
N CYS A 49 -14.85 19.94 -8.00
CA CYS A 49 -14.99 18.55 -8.44
C CYS A 49 -15.99 18.48 -9.60
N GLN A 50 -15.58 17.92 -10.75
CA GLN A 50 -16.47 17.79 -11.91
C GLN A 50 -16.80 16.33 -12.20
N PRO A 51 -18.07 16.00 -12.48
CA PRO A 51 -18.41 14.67 -12.95
C PRO A 51 -17.71 14.38 -14.29
N LEU A 52 -17.15 13.19 -14.43
CA LEU A 52 -16.64 12.75 -15.73
C LEU A 52 -17.82 12.49 -16.66
N SER A 53 -17.76 13.03 -17.88
CA SER A 53 -18.82 12.95 -18.88
C SER A 53 -18.22 12.72 -20.27
N LEU A 54 -19.08 12.38 -21.23
CA LEU A 54 -18.67 12.26 -22.64
C LEU A 54 -18.07 13.56 -23.20
N THR A 55 -18.38 14.72 -22.62
CA THR A 55 -17.90 16.01 -23.09
C THR A 55 -16.51 16.39 -22.56
N ASN A 56 -16.07 15.80 -21.44
CA ASN A 56 -14.78 16.12 -20.82
C ASN A 56 -13.78 14.94 -20.81
N VAL A 57 -14.23 13.71 -21.04
CA VAL A 57 -13.36 12.52 -21.02
C VAL A 57 -12.25 12.60 -22.06
N GLN A 58 -12.54 13.09 -23.27
CA GLN A 58 -11.54 13.19 -24.33
C GLN A 58 -10.43 14.18 -23.94
N ASN A 59 -10.80 15.33 -23.39
CA ASN A 59 -9.83 16.31 -22.89
C ASN A 59 -8.97 15.72 -21.75
N LEU A 60 -9.56 14.92 -20.86
CA LEU A 60 -8.81 14.23 -19.82
C LEU A 60 -7.78 13.28 -20.43
N LEU A 61 -8.23 12.40 -21.34
CA LEU A 61 -7.36 11.43 -22.02
C LEU A 61 -6.21 12.13 -22.74
N ASP A 62 -6.45 13.25 -23.40
CA ASP A 62 -5.42 13.99 -24.13
C ASP A 62 -4.47 14.76 -23.21
N SER A 63 -4.88 15.05 -21.97
CA SER A 63 -4.11 15.83 -21.01
C SER A 63 -3.09 15.05 -20.18
N VAL A 64 -3.04 13.71 -20.31
CA VAL A 64 -2.15 12.84 -19.54
C VAL A 64 -1.63 11.68 -20.36
N ASP A 65 -0.43 11.23 -20.05
CA ASP A 65 0.21 10.08 -20.70
C ASP A 65 0.18 8.82 -19.83
N CYS A 66 -0.03 8.97 -18.52
CA CYS A 66 0.03 7.89 -17.54
C CYS A 66 -1.21 7.82 -16.65
N PHE A 67 -1.69 6.60 -16.43
CA PHE A 67 -2.78 6.28 -15.51
C PHE A 67 -2.27 5.37 -14.41
N LEU A 68 -2.43 5.82 -13.18
CA LEU A 68 -2.21 5.01 -11.99
C LEU A 68 -3.59 4.50 -11.54
N PHE A 69 -3.72 3.21 -11.30
CA PHE A 69 -4.96 2.61 -10.82
C PHE A 69 -4.72 2.01 -9.44
N ASP A 70 -5.57 2.36 -8.47
CA ASP A 70 -5.75 1.50 -7.31
C ASP A 70 -6.20 0.11 -7.77
N CYS A 71 -6.03 -0.92 -6.94
CA CYS A 71 -6.38 -2.28 -7.30
C CYS A 71 -7.70 -2.71 -6.65
N ASP A 72 -7.72 -2.78 -5.32
CA ASP A 72 -8.87 -3.23 -4.55
C ASP A 72 -10.00 -2.18 -4.63
N GLY A 73 -11.16 -2.57 -5.15
CA GLY A 73 -12.29 -1.69 -5.39
C GLY A 73 -12.26 -0.91 -6.72
N VAL A 74 -11.16 -0.98 -7.49
CA VAL A 74 -11.04 -0.32 -8.81
C VAL A 74 -10.86 -1.33 -9.94
N ILE A 75 -9.93 -2.27 -9.81
CA ILE A 75 -9.72 -3.34 -10.78
C ILE A 75 -10.59 -4.55 -10.43
N TRP A 76 -10.66 -4.90 -9.14
CA TRP A 76 -11.38 -6.08 -8.65
C TRP A 76 -12.05 -5.83 -7.30
N LYS A 77 -12.99 -6.72 -6.96
CA LYS A 77 -13.45 -6.98 -5.60
C LYS A 77 -13.17 -8.45 -5.29
N GLY A 78 -12.32 -8.70 -4.30
CA GLY A 78 -11.82 -10.04 -4.03
C GLY A 78 -11.10 -10.61 -5.26
N ASP A 79 -11.63 -11.70 -5.81
CA ASP A 79 -11.11 -12.37 -7.01
C ASP A 79 -11.98 -12.17 -8.25
N THR A 80 -12.91 -11.21 -8.22
CA THR A 80 -13.78 -10.86 -9.36
C THR A 80 -13.40 -9.49 -9.92
N LEU A 81 -13.20 -9.42 -11.24
CA LEU A 81 -12.98 -8.13 -11.92
C LEU A 81 -14.21 -7.25 -11.84
N ILE A 82 -13.99 -5.93 -11.75
CA ILE A 82 -15.07 -4.95 -11.89
C ILE A 82 -15.42 -4.82 -13.38
N ASP A 83 -16.72 -4.75 -13.66
CA ASP A 83 -17.24 -4.65 -15.03
C ASP A 83 -16.63 -3.45 -15.77
N GLY A 84 -16.22 -3.67 -17.02
CA GLY A 84 -15.63 -2.64 -17.88
C GLY A 84 -14.13 -2.44 -17.70
N VAL A 85 -13.49 -3.04 -16.69
CA VAL A 85 -12.04 -2.89 -16.45
C VAL A 85 -11.20 -3.40 -17.62
N PRO A 86 -11.37 -4.64 -18.12
CA PRO A 86 -10.56 -5.12 -19.25
C PRO A 86 -10.64 -4.20 -20.49
N GLN A 87 -11.86 -3.80 -20.86
CA GLN A 87 -12.12 -2.93 -22.00
C GLN A 87 -11.50 -1.54 -21.82
N THR A 88 -11.54 -1.01 -20.59
CA THR A 88 -10.96 0.30 -20.26
C THR A 88 -9.44 0.27 -20.36
N LEU A 89 -8.79 -0.77 -19.80
CA LEU A 89 -7.33 -0.88 -19.84
C LEU A 89 -6.83 -1.09 -21.27
N GLU A 90 -7.53 -1.91 -22.07
CA GLU A 90 -7.21 -2.11 -23.49
C GLU A 90 -7.38 -0.83 -24.31
N MET A 91 -8.47 -0.09 -24.10
CA MET A 91 -8.71 1.21 -24.72
C MET A 91 -7.58 2.20 -24.39
N LEU A 92 -7.16 2.29 -23.12
CA LEU A 92 -6.08 3.19 -22.73
C LEU A 92 -4.74 2.80 -23.36
N ARG A 93 -4.40 1.50 -23.37
CA ARG A 93 -3.19 0.99 -24.03
C ARG A 93 -3.20 1.26 -25.54
N SER A 94 -4.32 1.06 -26.22
CA SER A 94 -4.43 1.36 -27.67
C SER A 94 -4.29 2.85 -28.00
N LYS A 95 -4.56 3.73 -27.03
CA LYS A 95 -4.28 5.18 -27.11
C LYS A 95 -2.85 5.55 -26.68
N GLY A 96 -1.97 4.58 -26.49
CA GLY A 96 -0.58 4.79 -26.11
C GLY A 96 -0.37 5.22 -24.65
N LYS A 97 -1.38 5.07 -23.79
CA LYS A 97 -1.27 5.45 -22.38
C LYS A 97 -0.50 4.41 -21.59
N LYS A 98 0.40 4.87 -20.71
CA LYS A 98 1.11 4.02 -19.74
C LYS A 98 0.18 3.72 -18.57
N LEU A 99 0.15 2.47 -18.12
CA LEU A 99 -0.65 2.03 -16.99
C LEU A 99 0.27 1.59 -15.86
N VAL A 100 -0.07 2.00 -14.63
CA VAL A 100 0.61 1.57 -13.41
C VAL A 100 -0.45 1.16 -12.40
N PHE A 101 -0.30 -0.01 -11.80
CA PHE A 101 -1.24 -0.55 -10.83
C PHE A 101 -0.63 -0.44 -9.45
N VAL A 102 -1.35 0.26 -8.58
CA VAL A 102 -0.90 0.70 -7.28
C VAL A 102 -1.77 0.03 -6.22
N THR A 103 -1.16 -0.59 -5.21
CA THR A 103 -1.92 -1.18 -4.10
C THR A 103 -1.21 -0.94 -2.78
N ASN A 104 -2.00 -0.66 -1.74
CA ASN A 104 -1.56 -0.58 -0.36
C ASN A 104 -1.47 -1.97 0.30
N ASN A 105 -1.93 -3.03 -0.37
CA ASN A 105 -1.92 -4.38 0.16
C ASN A 105 -0.52 -5.00 0.04
N SER A 106 0.08 -5.33 1.19
CA SER A 106 1.43 -5.90 1.27
C SER A 106 1.44 -7.43 1.36
N SER A 107 0.29 -8.10 1.19
CA SER A 107 0.21 -9.56 1.31
C SER A 107 0.96 -10.29 0.21
N LYS A 108 1.08 -9.66 -0.98
CA LYS A 108 1.70 -10.23 -2.18
C LYS A 108 2.86 -9.38 -2.71
N SER A 109 3.79 -10.02 -3.41
CA SER A 109 4.84 -9.35 -4.19
C SER A 109 4.28 -8.85 -5.53
N ARG A 110 5.04 -8.00 -6.23
CA ARG A 110 4.69 -7.55 -7.59
C ARG A 110 4.54 -8.72 -8.54
N LYS A 111 5.43 -9.72 -8.46
CA LYS A 111 5.33 -10.96 -9.22
C LYS A 111 4.03 -11.71 -8.97
N GLN A 112 3.65 -11.85 -7.70
CA GLN A 112 2.39 -12.51 -7.32
C GLN A 112 1.16 -11.70 -7.77
N TYR A 113 1.23 -10.36 -7.76
CA TYR A 113 0.18 -9.52 -8.32
C TYR A 113 0.07 -9.62 -9.83
N ALA A 114 1.19 -9.61 -10.56
CA ALA A 114 1.22 -9.83 -12.00
C ALA A 114 0.57 -11.18 -12.37
N HIS A 115 0.86 -12.24 -11.60
CA HIS A 115 0.18 -13.53 -11.75
C HIS A 115 -1.32 -13.46 -11.44
N LYS A 116 -1.75 -12.70 -10.43
CA LYS A 116 -3.18 -12.47 -10.16
C LYS A 116 -3.85 -11.79 -11.35
N PHE A 117 -3.29 -10.70 -11.87
CA PHE A 117 -3.80 -10.03 -13.07
C PHE A 117 -3.92 -11.01 -14.26
N GLN A 118 -2.88 -11.82 -14.49
CA GLN A 118 -2.87 -12.82 -15.55
C GLN A 118 -3.99 -13.86 -15.37
N SER A 119 -4.23 -14.33 -14.13
CA SER A 119 -5.33 -15.26 -13.82
C SER A 119 -6.72 -14.67 -14.07
N LEU A 120 -6.82 -13.34 -14.04
CA LEU A 120 -8.03 -12.58 -14.36
C LEU A 120 -8.10 -12.18 -15.85
N GLY A 121 -7.17 -12.65 -16.68
CA GLY A 121 -7.15 -12.40 -18.12
C GLY A 121 -6.60 -11.02 -18.53
N ILE A 122 -5.95 -10.29 -17.62
CA ILE A 122 -5.33 -8.99 -17.90
C ILE A 122 -3.81 -9.16 -17.88
N PRO A 123 -3.11 -8.97 -19.00
CA PRO A 123 -1.65 -9.04 -19.01
C PRO A 123 -1.08 -7.79 -18.30
N VAL A 124 -0.34 -8.03 -17.22
CA VAL A 124 0.37 -6.99 -16.44
C VAL A 124 1.76 -7.52 -16.11
N THR A 125 2.76 -6.67 -16.31
CA THR A 125 4.16 -6.94 -15.98
C THR A 125 4.50 -6.52 -14.55
N GLU A 126 5.62 -7.00 -14.00
CA GLU A 126 6.06 -6.62 -12.65
C GLU A 126 6.42 -5.12 -12.55
N GLU A 127 6.87 -4.53 -13.65
CA GLU A 127 7.23 -3.12 -13.79
C GLU A 127 5.99 -2.21 -13.77
N GLU A 128 4.84 -2.72 -14.19
CA GLU A 128 3.55 -2.03 -14.09
C GLU A 128 2.96 -2.10 -12.68
N MET A 129 3.54 -2.88 -11.75
CA MET A 129 3.03 -3.06 -10.39
C MET A 129 3.81 -2.24 -9.36
N PHE A 130 3.08 -1.52 -8.50
CA PHE A 130 3.63 -0.79 -7.37
C PHE A 130 2.83 -1.09 -6.09
N SER A 131 3.27 -2.10 -5.35
CA SER A 131 2.65 -2.51 -4.07
C SER A 131 3.35 -1.86 -2.87
N SER A 132 2.68 -1.84 -1.72
CA SER A 132 3.28 -1.39 -0.46
C SER A 132 4.37 -2.33 0.07
N SER A 133 4.36 -3.62 -0.31
CA SER A 133 5.47 -4.56 -0.06
C SER A 133 6.73 -4.15 -0.83
N PHE A 134 6.59 -3.77 -2.09
CA PHE A 134 7.68 -3.24 -2.91
C PHE A 134 8.17 -1.88 -2.37
N ALA A 135 7.24 -0.97 -2.04
CA ALA A 135 7.58 0.34 -1.50
C ALA A 135 8.40 0.26 -0.20
N ALA A 136 8.02 -0.62 0.74
CA ALA A 136 8.77 -0.85 1.97
C ALA A 136 10.20 -1.35 1.70
N THR A 137 10.36 -2.22 0.69
CA THR A 137 11.67 -2.74 0.28
C THR A 137 12.52 -1.66 -0.41
N MET A 138 11.93 -0.86 -1.31
CA MET A 138 12.64 0.23 -1.96
C MET A 138 13.05 1.33 -0.99
N TYR A 139 12.26 1.57 0.05
CA TYR A 139 12.64 2.47 1.14
C TYR A 139 13.95 2.02 1.79
N LEU A 140 14.11 0.73 2.11
CA LEU A 140 15.36 0.19 2.63
C LEU A 140 16.51 0.40 1.65
N LYS A 141 16.27 0.10 0.36
CA LYS A 141 17.28 0.18 -0.70
C LYS A 141 17.82 1.60 -0.89
N VAL A 142 16.96 2.61 -0.92
CA VAL A 142 17.39 3.98 -1.21
C VAL A 142 17.84 4.75 0.03
N ASN A 143 17.44 4.33 1.22
CA ASN A 143 18.05 4.83 2.46
C ASN A 143 19.32 4.04 2.84
N GLU A 144 19.93 3.34 1.88
CA GLU A 144 21.21 2.63 2.05
C GLU A 144 21.22 1.68 3.25
N PHE A 145 20.10 0.97 3.49
CA PHE A 145 20.02 0.00 4.58
C PHE A 145 21.13 -1.04 4.45
N PRO A 146 21.88 -1.34 5.54
CA PRO A 146 23.04 -2.21 5.43
C PRO A 146 22.66 -3.63 4.98
N PRO A 147 23.24 -4.15 3.89
CA PRO A 147 22.81 -5.43 3.30
C PRO A 147 23.07 -6.65 4.19
N GLU A 148 23.99 -6.55 5.15
CA GLU A 148 24.28 -7.58 6.14
C GLU A 148 23.27 -7.61 7.30
N LYS A 149 22.50 -6.53 7.49
CA LYS A 149 21.45 -6.47 8.50
C LYS A 149 20.21 -7.20 8.01
N LYS A 150 19.53 -7.83 8.96
CA LYS A 150 18.29 -8.55 8.67
C LYS A 150 17.06 -7.66 8.84
N VAL A 151 15.99 -8.01 8.15
CA VAL A 151 14.69 -7.37 8.24
C VAL A 151 13.69 -8.34 8.82
N TYR A 152 13.14 -8.03 10.00
CA TYR A 152 12.06 -8.83 10.58
C TYR A 152 10.71 -8.37 10.03
N VAL A 153 9.92 -9.31 9.55
CA VAL A 153 8.63 -9.03 8.93
C VAL A 153 7.50 -9.52 9.82
N ILE A 154 6.57 -8.62 10.14
CA ILE A 154 5.24 -8.93 10.69
C ILE A 154 4.25 -8.65 9.56
N GLY A 155 3.96 -9.65 8.74
CA GLY A 155 3.28 -9.45 7.47
C GLY A 155 3.20 -10.71 6.61
N GLY A 156 2.58 -10.58 5.43
CA GLY A 156 2.49 -11.64 4.44
C GLY A 156 3.79 -11.92 3.68
N GLU A 157 3.78 -13.04 2.94
CA GLU A 157 4.92 -13.54 2.14
C GLU A 157 5.43 -12.51 1.11
N GLY A 158 4.54 -11.68 0.58
CA GLY A 158 4.88 -10.67 -0.41
C GLY A 158 6.00 -9.71 0.01
N ILE A 159 6.09 -9.38 1.30
CA ILE A 159 7.16 -8.54 1.83
C ILE A 159 8.49 -9.31 1.82
N ILE A 160 8.49 -10.58 2.22
CA ILE A 160 9.68 -11.45 2.22
C ILE A 160 10.22 -11.63 0.80
N GLU A 161 9.33 -11.88 -0.17
CA GLU A 161 9.71 -12.03 -1.58
C GLU A 161 10.35 -10.74 -2.15
N GLU A 162 9.75 -9.57 -1.91
CA GLU A 162 10.33 -8.30 -2.38
C GLU A 162 11.69 -8.01 -1.74
N LEU A 163 11.82 -8.23 -0.42
CA LEU A 163 13.10 -8.10 0.28
C LEU A 163 14.18 -8.97 -0.36
N LYS A 164 13.86 -10.24 -0.64
CA LYS A 164 14.77 -11.18 -1.28
C LYS A 164 15.16 -10.73 -2.68
N LEU A 165 14.21 -10.25 -3.50
CA LEU A 165 14.47 -9.73 -4.84
C LEU A 165 15.38 -8.49 -4.82
N ALA A 166 15.31 -7.68 -3.76
CA ALA A 166 16.18 -6.53 -3.57
C ALA A 166 17.55 -6.85 -2.95
N GLY A 167 17.80 -8.12 -2.58
CA GLY A 167 19.06 -8.57 -1.99
C GLY A 167 19.13 -8.46 -0.46
N PHE A 168 18.00 -8.22 0.22
CA PHE A 168 17.92 -8.20 1.68
C PHE A 168 17.56 -9.57 2.27
N ILE A 169 17.96 -9.78 3.52
CA ILE A 169 17.63 -10.98 4.28
C ILE A 169 16.38 -10.70 5.13
N GLY A 170 15.23 -11.17 4.63
CA GLY A 170 13.97 -11.17 5.38
C GLY A 170 13.82 -12.41 6.27
N LEU A 171 13.27 -12.25 7.48
CA LEU A 171 12.83 -13.35 8.34
C LEU A 171 11.49 -13.03 9.02
N GLY A 172 10.84 -14.04 9.59
CA GLY A 172 9.51 -13.90 10.19
C GLY A 172 8.41 -14.21 9.17
N GLY A 173 7.47 -13.27 9.00
CA GLY A 173 6.38 -13.42 8.03
C GLY A 173 5.49 -14.64 8.32
N PRO A 174 5.02 -15.37 7.29
CA PRO A 174 4.20 -16.56 7.48
C PRO A 174 4.87 -17.70 8.25
N GLU A 175 6.21 -17.84 8.18
CA GLU A 175 6.97 -18.88 8.88
C GLU A 175 6.75 -18.83 10.40
N ASP A 176 6.66 -17.63 10.96
CA ASP A 176 6.42 -17.39 12.38
C ASP A 176 4.93 -17.49 12.77
N GLY A 177 4.02 -17.75 11.81
CA GLY A 177 2.57 -17.67 12.03
C GLY A 177 2.03 -18.63 13.09
N LYS A 178 2.73 -19.74 13.36
CA LYS A 178 2.34 -20.75 14.36
C LYS A 178 3.19 -20.72 15.64
N LYS A 179 4.18 -19.81 15.73
CA LYS A 179 5.05 -19.73 16.90
C LYS A 179 4.29 -19.18 18.11
N THR A 180 4.64 -19.67 19.29
CA THR A 180 4.06 -19.26 20.57
C THR A 180 5.17 -18.86 21.55
N VAL A 181 4.80 -18.06 22.54
CA VAL A 181 5.72 -17.61 23.59
C VAL A 181 5.53 -18.47 24.83
N GLN A 182 6.62 -18.90 25.45
CA GLN A 182 6.58 -19.52 26.77
C GLN A 182 6.81 -18.45 27.84
N LEU A 183 5.79 -18.16 28.63
CA LEU A 183 5.88 -17.21 29.76
C LEU A 183 6.37 -17.95 31.00
N LYS A 184 7.69 -18.08 31.14
CA LYS A 184 8.34 -18.67 32.31
C LYS A 184 9.07 -17.59 33.10
N ALA A 185 9.03 -17.69 34.42
CA ALA A 185 9.82 -16.80 35.27
C ALA A 185 11.31 -17.02 35.00
N ASN A 186 12.12 -15.95 35.07
CA ASN A 186 13.57 -15.97 34.87
C ASN A 186 14.05 -16.45 33.49
N THR A 187 13.21 -16.39 32.45
CA THR A 187 13.63 -16.65 31.06
C THR A 187 13.51 -15.37 30.23
N LEU A 188 14.56 -15.06 29.46
CA LEU A 188 14.50 -14.01 28.46
C LEU A 188 13.88 -14.55 27.16
N PHE A 189 13.20 -13.67 26.43
CA PHE A 189 12.81 -13.95 25.06
C PHE A 189 13.98 -13.59 24.15
N GLU A 190 14.53 -14.58 23.45
CA GLU A 190 15.65 -14.37 22.54
C GLU A 190 15.18 -13.83 21.19
N HIS A 191 15.92 -12.85 20.67
CA HIS A 191 15.74 -12.31 19.32
C HIS A 191 17.09 -12.04 18.66
N ASP A 192 17.10 -11.98 17.34
CA ASP A 192 18.32 -11.79 16.57
C ASP A 192 18.80 -10.33 16.63
N LYS A 193 19.99 -10.11 17.21
CA LYS A 193 20.60 -8.79 17.34
C LYS A 193 21.14 -8.22 16.01
N SER A 194 21.18 -9.03 14.95
CA SER A 194 21.51 -8.58 13.58
C SER A 194 20.33 -7.94 12.84
N VAL A 195 19.11 -8.01 13.39
CA VAL A 195 17.94 -7.31 12.82
C VAL A 195 18.13 -5.80 12.95
N GLY A 196 18.13 -5.12 11.80
CA GLY A 196 18.25 -3.66 11.71
C GLY A 196 16.96 -2.96 11.28
N ALA A 197 15.92 -3.71 10.88
CA ALA A 197 14.62 -3.15 10.55
C ALA A 197 13.49 -4.10 10.90
N VAL A 198 12.35 -3.55 11.30
CA VAL A 198 11.07 -4.27 11.43
C VAL A 198 10.07 -3.68 10.45
N VAL A 199 9.57 -4.52 9.53
CA VAL A 199 8.54 -4.15 8.56
C VAL A 199 7.22 -4.77 9.01
N VAL A 200 6.20 -3.94 9.17
CA VAL A 200 4.86 -4.33 9.58
C VAL A 200 3.86 -4.04 8.47
N GLY A 201 3.14 -5.08 8.05
CA GLY A 201 2.05 -4.98 7.11
C GLY A 201 0.84 -5.80 7.56
N ILE A 202 -0.06 -6.08 6.62
CA ILE A 202 -1.20 -6.95 6.90
C ILE A 202 -0.69 -8.37 7.20
N ASP A 203 -1.08 -8.92 8.34
CA ASP A 203 -0.73 -10.27 8.79
C ASP A 203 -1.94 -10.97 9.42
N PRO A 204 -2.67 -11.79 8.66
CA PRO A 204 -3.80 -12.57 9.20
C PRO A 204 -3.37 -13.60 10.27
N TYR A 205 -2.08 -13.94 10.34
CA TYR A 205 -1.51 -14.88 11.29
C TYR A 205 -0.59 -14.17 12.29
N ILE A 206 -0.90 -12.91 12.62
CA ILE A 206 -0.23 -12.20 13.69
C ILE A 206 -0.47 -12.91 15.01
N ASN A 207 0.60 -13.03 15.82
CA ASN A 207 0.55 -13.68 17.12
C ASN A 207 1.45 -12.96 18.12
N TYR A 208 1.35 -13.34 19.39
CA TYR A 208 2.12 -12.69 20.45
C TYR A 208 3.63 -12.88 20.30
N TYR A 209 4.08 -13.99 19.68
CA TYR A 209 5.51 -14.22 19.40
C TYR A 209 6.07 -13.15 18.45
N LYS A 210 5.39 -12.90 17.33
CA LYS A 210 5.78 -11.88 16.35
C LYS A 210 5.81 -10.49 16.96
N LEU A 211 4.78 -10.14 17.73
CA LEU A 211 4.69 -8.85 18.42
C LEU A 211 5.85 -8.65 19.40
N GLN A 212 6.15 -9.67 20.21
CA GLN A 212 7.26 -9.61 21.16
C GLN A 212 8.61 -9.52 20.43
N TYR A 213 8.84 -10.38 19.44
CA TYR A 213 10.09 -10.40 18.66
C TYR A 213 10.36 -9.05 17.99
N GLY A 214 9.37 -8.50 17.27
CA GLY A 214 9.49 -7.19 16.63
C GLY A 214 9.69 -6.06 17.63
N THR A 215 8.99 -6.08 18.76
CA THR A 215 9.14 -5.09 19.83
C THR A 215 10.55 -5.10 20.40
N LEU A 216 11.12 -6.27 20.66
CA LEU A 216 12.48 -6.37 21.18
C LEU A 216 13.52 -5.97 20.14
N CYS A 217 13.34 -6.29 18.86
CA CYS A 217 14.21 -5.79 17.79
C CYS A 217 14.27 -4.26 17.81
N ILE A 218 13.11 -3.59 17.83
CA ILE A 218 13.04 -2.12 17.82
C ILE A 218 13.64 -1.51 19.10
N ARG A 219 13.42 -2.14 20.26
CA ARG A 219 13.81 -1.56 21.55
C ARG A 219 15.25 -1.85 21.96
N GLU A 220 15.79 -3.00 21.55
CA GLU A 220 17.09 -3.47 22.04
C GLU A 220 18.17 -3.50 20.96
N ASN A 221 17.83 -3.54 19.67
CA ASN A 221 18.85 -3.50 18.61
C ASN A 221 19.14 -2.03 18.24
N PRO A 222 20.38 -1.53 18.44
CA PRO A 222 20.71 -0.14 18.14
C PRO A 222 20.47 0.22 16.67
N GLY A 223 19.76 1.33 16.44
CA GLY A 223 19.46 1.83 15.10
C GLY A 223 18.42 1.00 14.34
N CYS A 224 17.68 0.12 15.01
CA CYS A 224 16.63 -0.67 14.37
C CYS A 224 15.46 0.22 13.95
N ILE A 225 15.21 0.33 12.65
CA ILE A 225 14.14 1.17 12.12
C ILE A 225 12.80 0.44 12.05
N PHE A 226 11.71 1.19 12.17
CA PHE A 226 10.34 0.67 12.06
C PHE A 226 9.67 1.16 10.78
N ILE A 227 9.11 0.23 9.99
CA ILE A 227 8.51 0.49 8.69
C ILE A 227 7.11 -0.10 8.67
N ALA A 228 6.11 0.71 8.36
CA ALA A 228 4.73 0.30 8.13
C ALA A 228 4.42 0.33 6.63
N THR A 229 3.89 -0.78 6.09
CA THR A 229 3.49 -0.86 4.68
C THR A 229 2.25 -0.02 4.39
N ASN A 230 1.32 0.10 5.33
CA ASN A 230 0.26 1.11 5.33
C ASN A 230 -0.32 1.29 6.75
N ARG A 231 -1.27 2.21 6.91
CA ARG A 231 -1.94 2.51 8.19
C ARG A 231 -3.46 2.39 8.12
N ASP A 232 -3.97 1.69 7.12
CA ASP A 232 -5.42 1.56 6.93
C ASP A 232 -6.00 0.73 8.08
N ALA A 233 -7.01 1.29 8.74
CA ALA A 233 -7.64 0.69 9.90
C ALA A 233 -8.45 -0.55 9.51
N THR A 234 -9.06 -0.52 8.32
CA THR A 234 -9.83 -1.61 7.75
C THR A 234 -9.19 -2.13 6.47
N GLY A 235 -9.53 -3.35 6.10
CA GLY A 235 -9.15 -4.00 4.85
C GLY A 235 -10.28 -4.89 4.35
N ASN A 236 -10.38 -5.03 3.03
CA ASN A 236 -11.41 -5.83 2.38
C ASN A 236 -10.85 -7.21 2.03
N MET A 237 -10.76 -8.08 3.04
CA MET A 237 -10.24 -9.45 2.87
C MET A 237 -11.28 -10.41 2.27
N THR A 238 -12.57 -10.09 2.45
CA THR A 238 -13.71 -10.77 1.84
C THR A 238 -14.74 -9.74 1.39
N ASP A 239 -15.63 -10.12 0.48
CA ASP A 239 -16.52 -9.18 -0.22
C ASP A 239 -17.67 -8.61 0.63
N LEU A 240 -17.92 -9.18 1.81
CA LEU A 240 -19.13 -8.90 2.60
C LEU A 240 -18.88 -8.10 3.88
N GLN A 241 -17.63 -8.02 4.36
CA GLN A 241 -17.32 -7.45 5.66
C GLN A 241 -16.00 -6.70 5.63
N GLU A 242 -15.92 -5.64 6.42
CA GLU A 242 -14.64 -5.00 6.74
C GLU A 242 -13.88 -5.83 7.77
N TRP A 243 -12.59 -6.00 7.53
CA TRP A 243 -11.68 -6.71 8.43
C TRP A 243 -10.63 -5.74 8.98
N PRO A 244 -9.96 -6.09 10.09
CA PRO A 244 -8.81 -5.32 10.56
C PRO A 244 -7.74 -5.18 9.47
N GLY A 245 -7.40 -3.94 9.12
CA GLY A 245 -6.34 -3.60 8.18
C GLY A 245 -4.96 -3.57 8.83
N ALA A 246 -3.91 -3.33 8.01
CA ALA A 246 -2.52 -3.30 8.50
C ALA A 246 -2.28 -2.26 9.60
N GLY A 247 -3.07 -1.17 9.61
CA GLY A 247 -3.02 -0.14 10.65
C GLY A 247 -3.27 -0.67 12.06
N CYS A 248 -4.08 -1.73 12.21
CA CYS A 248 -4.30 -2.41 13.48
C CYS A 248 -3.01 -3.11 13.96
N MET A 249 -2.34 -3.87 13.08
CA MET A 249 -1.08 -4.55 13.39
C MET A 249 0.04 -3.55 13.71
N VAL A 250 0.12 -2.46 12.93
CA VAL A 250 1.06 -1.36 13.16
C VAL A 250 0.85 -0.75 14.55
N ARG A 251 -0.40 -0.54 14.95
CA ARG A 251 -0.70 0.03 16.27
C ARG A 251 -0.29 -0.90 17.41
N CYS A 252 -0.42 -2.22 17.24
CA CYS A 252 0.07 -3.20 18.22
C CYS A 252 1.59 -3.15 18.42
N CYS A 253 2.35 -2.85 17.37
CA CYS A 253 3.82 -2.81 17.44
C CYS A 253 4.36 -1.44 17.92
N ASN A 254 3.56 -0.37 17.83
CA ASN A 254 3.99 1.00 18.09
C ASN A 254 3.90 1.43 19.58
N LEU A 255 4.11 0.52 20.52
CA LEU A 255 3.75 0.73 21.94
C LEU A 255 4.75 1.53 22.79
N ARG A 256 5.91 1.92 22.25
CA ARG A 256 6.81 3.01 22.72
C ARG A 256 8.15 2.87 21.99
N VAL A 257 8.24 3.51 20.83
CA VAL A 257 9.54 3.84 20.24
C VAL A 257 9.95 5.16 20.86
N ASN A 258 10.93 5.16 21.78
CA ASN A 258 11.44 6.38 22.39
C ASN A 258 12.11 7.23 21.30
N GLY A 259 11.39 8.18 20.71
CA GLY A 259 11.96 9.23 19.86
C GLY A 259 12.45 8.83 18.47
N GLU A 260 12.31 7.58 18.02
CA GLU A 260 12.82 7.13 16.71
C GLU A 260 11.74 6.86 15.64
N ARG A 261 12.18 6.99 14.38
CA ARG A 261 11.40 7.22 13.16
C ARG A 261 10.57 5.99 12.75
N ALA A 262 9.24 6.13 12.77
CA ALA A 262 8.33 5.22 12.09
C ALA A 262 8.12 5.68 10.64
N TYR A 263 8.52 4.89 9.65
CA TYR A 263 8.16 5.15 8.26
C TYR A 263 6.78 4.55 7.97
N CYS A 264 5.90 5.30 7.31
CA CYS A 264 4.60 4.82 6.89
C CYS A 264 4.40 5.13 5.41
N SER A 265 4.23 4.07 4.63
CA SER A 265 3.65 4.17 3.30
C SER A 265 2.16 4.49 3.46
N ARG A 266 1.78 5.77 3.64
CA ARG A 266 0.36 6.15 3.43
C ARG A 266 0.00 5.81 1.99
N LYS A 267 -1.29 5.52 1.73
CA LYS A 267 -1.90 5.29 0.40
C LYS A 267 -0.88 5.54 -0.68
N THR A 268 -0.35 4.47 -1.25
CA THR A 268 0.88 4.39 -2.05
C THR A 268 1.07 5.57 -3.03
N PHE A 269 -0.01 6.20 -3.44
CA PHE A 269 -0.11 7.58 -3.94
C PHE A 269 0.84 8.65 -3.32
N HIS A 270 1.01 8.76 -1.99
CA HIS A 270 1.95 9.74 -1.41
C HIS A 270 3.43 9.40 -1.68
N LEU A 271 3.75 8.14 -2.01
CA LEU A 271 5.05 7.78 -2.55
C LEU A 271 5.23 8.24 -4.00
N PHE A 272 4.17 8.46 -4.79
CA PHE A 272 4.30 8.94 -6.18
C PHE A 272 4.60 10.44 -6.27
N ASN A 273 4.12 11.25 -5.33
CA ASN A 273 4.51 12.67 -5.24
C ASN A 273 5.90 12.88 -4.63
N GLY A 274 6.46 11.86 -3.98
CA GLY A 274 7.80 11.86 -3.41
C GLY A 274 8.42 10.49 -3.57
N LEU A 275 8.81 10.13 -4.80
CA LEU A 275 9.39 8.82 -5.13
C LEU A 275 10.57 8.45 -4.21
N PHE A 276 11.15 9.43 -3.51
CA PHE A 276 11.84 9.28 -2.24
C PHE A 276 11.58 10.51 -1.35
N ALA A 277 11.50 10.33 -0.02
CA ALA A 277 11.24 11.34 1.02
C ALA A 277 9.81 11.91 1.02
N GLU A 278 8.98 11.68 2.04
CA GLU A 278 9.15 12.23 3.38
C GLU A 278 8.85 11.20 4.48
N THR A 279 9.76 11.10 5.44
CA THR A 279 9.50 10.50 6.76
C THR A 279 8.41 11.32 7.44
N ILE A 280 7.21 10.78 7.65
CA ILE A 280 6.28 11.43 8.59
C ILE A 280 6.72 11.05 10.01
N GLN A 281 7.58 11.89 10.58
CA GLN A 281 7.96 11.89 11.97
C GLN A 281 6.73 12.27 12.81
N TYR A 282 6.18 11.33 13.58
CA TYR A 282 5.19 11.66 14.60
C TYR A 282 5.83 11.51 15.98
N SER A 283 6.16 12.64 16.60
CA SER A 283 6.30 12.75 18.04
C SER A 283 4.90 12.72 18.66
N TYR A 284 4.64 11.72 19.50
CA TYR A 284 3.54 11.82 20.46
C TYR A 284 4.00 12.75 21.58
N ASN A 285 3.38 13.93 21.69
CA ASN A 285 3.41 14.70 22.93
C ASN A 285 2.53 14.03 23.98
#